data_AF-A0A2N3C6Y3-F1
#
_entry.id   AF-A0A2N3C6Y3-F1
#
_cell.length_a   1.000
_cell.length_b   1.000
_cell.length_c   1.000
_cell.angle_alpha   90.00
_cell.angle_beta   90.00
_cell.angle_gamma   90.00
#
_symmetry.space_group_name_H-M   'P 1'
#
loop_
_entity.id
_entity.type
_entity.pdbx_description
1 polymer ?
#
loop_
_entity_poly.entity_id
_entity_poly.type
_entity_poly.pdbx_seq_one_letter_code
_entity_poly.pdbx_strand_id
1 'polypeptide(L)'
;MAIVTQFAFEAAPVIAWADRLRAEDITLPVHIGVAGPAKLQTLIKFSVACGVGASLRVLQRRARDMSKLLLPFEPTEFVTALAAHKAANPGFNIERAHFFPLGGIVGNATWAIENGGASAVPAARA
;
A
#
# COMPACT_ATOMS: atom_id res chain seq x y z
N MET A 1 -0.30 20.69 -1.13
CA MET A 1 -0.27 19.88 -2.37
C MET A 1 0.56 18.62 -2.09
N ALA A 2 0.26 17.49 -2.71
CA ALA A 2 0.96 16.21 -2.46
C ALA A 2 1.01 15.37 -3.75
N ILE A 3 2.03 14.51 -3.88
CA ILE A 3 2.10 13.47 -4.90
C ILE A 3 1.25 12.29 -4.40
N VAL A 4 0.29 11.83 -5.20
CA VAL A 4 -0.42 10.57 -4.92
C VAL A 4 0.03 9.54 -5.94
N THR A 5 0.52 8.39 -5.47
CA THR A 5 0.96 7.32 -6.37
C THR A 5 -0.20 6.38 -6.72
N GLN A 6 0.00 5.57 -7.76
CA GLN A 6 -0.77 4.33 -7.91
C GLN A 6 -0.41 3.33 -6.78
N PHE A 7 -1.27 2.33 -6.52
CA PHE A 7 -0.94 1.27 -5.58
C PHE A 7 0.26 0.40 -6.03
N ALA A 8 0.98 -0.14 -5.05
CA ALA A 8 2.08 -1.08 -5.27
C ALA A 8 2.01 -2.24 -4.28
N PHE A 9 2.73 -3.32 -4.56
CA PHE A 9 2.82 -4.50 -3.68
C PHE A 9 4.22 -4.70 -3.09
N GLU A 10 5.22 -3.94 -3.53
CA GLU A 10 6.63 -4.09 -3.12
C GLU A 10 7.14 -2.81 -2.49
N ALA A 11 7.52 -2.86 -1.21
CA ALA A 11 7.95 -1.69 -0.46
C ALA A 11 9.35 -1.21 -0.87
N ALA A 12 10.29 -2.12 -1.14
CA ALA A 12 11.67 -1.79 -1.50
C ALA A 12 11.80 -0.82 -2.69
N PRO A 13 11.17 -1.05 -3.86
CA PRO A 13 11.25 -0.09 -4.98
C PRO A 13 10.55 1.24 -4.67
N VAL A 14 9.48 1.23 -3.85
CA VAL A 14 8.80 2.44 -3.40
C VAL A 14 9.72 3.29 -2.51
N ILE A 15 10.40 2.65 -1.55
CA ILE A 15 11.37 3.29 -0.67
C ILE A 15 12.50 3.91 -1.50
N ALA A 16 13.11 3.13 -2.39
CA ALA A 16 14.20 3.61 -3.23
C ALA A 16 13.79 4.80 -4.11
N TRP A 17 12.55 4.82 -4.61
CA TRP A 17 12.01 5.94 -5.36
C TRP A 17 11.79 7.17 -4.46
N ALA A 18 11.20 7.00 -3.28
CA ALA A 18 10.95 8.08 -2.33
C ALA A 18 12.26 8.71 -1.80
N ASP A 19 13.27 7.90 -1.51
CA ASP A 19 14.61 8.37 -1.11
C ASP A 19 15.28 9.16 -2.24
N ARG A 20 15.15 8.69 -3.48
CA ARG A 20 15.64 9.42 -4.65
C ARG A 20 14.97 10.78 -4.83
N LEU A 21 13.66 10.89 -4.65
CA LEU A 21 12.98 12.19 -4.69
C LEU A 21 13.64 13.19 -3.73
N ARG A 22 13.97 12.74 -2.51
CA ARG A 22 14.67 13.60 -1.55
C ARG A 22 16.10 13.92 -1.94
N ALA A 23 16.83 12.95 -2.48
CA ALA A 23 18.18 13.18 -2.99
C ALA A 23 18.21 14.18 -4.16
N GLU A 24 17.10 14.31 -4.89
CA GLU A 24 16.89 15.27 -5.98
C GLU A 24 16.20 16.57 -5.51
N ASP A 25 16.17 16.85 -4.20
CA ASP A 25 15.54 18.02 -3.57
C ASP A 25 14.02 18.18 -3.82
N ILE A 26 13.34 17.10 -4.23
CA ILE A 26 11.89 17.05 -4.39
C ILE A 26 11.25 16.74 -3.02
N THR A 27 10.85 17.80 -2.33
CA THR A 27 10.35 17.75 -0.94
C THR A 27 8.83 17.66 -0.81
N LEU A 28 8.09 17.57 -1.93
CA LEU A 28 6.64 17.47 -1.89
C LEU A 28 6.20 16.18 -1.15
N PRO A 29 5.24 16.25 -0.20
CA PRO A 29 4.75 15.07 0.49
C PRO A 29 4.19 14.02 -0.46
N VAL A 30 4.43 12.74 -0.15
CA VAL A 30 3.91 11.61 -0.89
C VAL A 30 2.80 10.92 -0.09
N HIS A 31 1.66 10.72 -0.74
CA HIS A 31 0.62 9.80 -0.31
C HIS A 31 0.78 8.49 -1.09
N ILE A 32 1.25 7.43 -0.43
CA ILE A 32 1.51 6.14 -1.07
C ILE A 32 0.22 5.40 -1.33
N GLY A 33 0.01 4.98 -2.58
CA GLY A 33 -1.09 4.12 -2.95
C GLY A 33 -0.98 2.74 -2.30
N VAL A 34 -2.05 2.29 -1.66
CA VAL A 34 -2.12 0.99 -1.00
C VAL A 34 -3.34 0.23 -1.53
N ALA A 35 -3.13 -0.97 -2.06
CA ALA A 35 -4.25 -1.85 -2.40
C ALA A 35 -4.90 -2.38 -1.10
N GLY A 36 -6.21 -2.17 -0.94
CA GLY A 36 -6.97 -2.71 0.17
C GLY A 36 -7.07 -4.24 0.12
N PRO A 37 -7.57 -4.87 1.21
CA PRO A 37 -7.75 -6.31 1.24
C PRO A 37 -8.64 -6.82 0.10
N ALA A 38 -8.12 -7.76 -0.70
CA ALA A 38 -8.83 -8.29 -1.86
C ALA A 38 -8.38 -9.70 -2.24
N LYS A 39 -9.21 -10.37 -3.05
CA LYS A 39 -8.84 -11.66 -3.67
C LYS A 39 -7.70 -11.46 -4.66
N LEU A 40 -6.80 -12.43 -4.75
CA LEU A 40 -5.65 -12.39 -5.66
C LEU A 40 -6.06 -12.12 -7.12
N GLN A 41 -7.15 -12.73 -7.60
CA GLN A 41 -7.68 -12.50 -8.94
C GLN A 41 -8.08 -11.03 -9.17
N THR A 42 -8.73 -10.40 -8.17
CA THR A 42 -9.10 -8.99 -8.21
C THR A 42 -7.85 -8.11 -8.29
N LEU A 43 -6.84 -8.40 -7.45
CA LEU A 43 -5.58 -7.66 -7.48
C LEU A 43 -4.88 -7.76 -8.82
N ILE A 44 -4.76 -8.96 -9.39
CA ILE A 44 -4.15 -9.16 -10.72
C ILE A 44 -4.92 -8.37 -11.79
N LYS A 45 -6.25 -8.48 -11.81
CA LYS A 45 -7.10 -7.76 -12.78
C LYS A 45 -6.85 -6.25 -12.74
N PHE A 46 -6.93 -5.65 -11.56
CA PHE A 46 -6.73 -4.19 -11.43
C PHE A 46 -5.27 -3.79 -11.66
N SER A 47 -4.31 -4.62 -11.29
CA SER A 47 -2.89 -4.32 -11.51
C SER A 47 -2.55 -4.20 -12.98
N VAL A 48 -3.11 -5.07 -13.83
CA VAL A 48 -2.95 -5.01 -15.29
C VAL A 48 -3.64 -3.75 -15.83
N ALA A 49 -4.89 -3.50 -15.43
CA ALA A 49 -5.63 -2.33 -15.88
C ALA A 49 -4.98 -0.98 -15.50
N CYS A 50 -4.32 -0.93 -14.34
CA CYS A 50 -3.68 0.27 -13.81
C CYS A 50 -2.18 0.38 -14.17
N GLY A 51 -1.62 -0.56 -14.94
CA GLY A 51 -0.23 -0.50 -15.41
C GLY A 51 0.83 -0.74 -14.34
N VAL A 52 0.50 -1.37 -13.21
CA VAL A 52 1.46 -1.64 -12.10
C VAL A 52 2.11 -3.02 -12.17
N GLY A 53 2.23 -3.56 -13.39
CA GLY A 53 2.77 -4.89 -13.67
C GLY A 53 4.15 -5.14 -13.07
N ALA A 54 5.00 -4.12 -12.97
CA ALA A 54 6.34 -4.21 -12.38
C ALA A 54 6.33 -4.63 -10.90
N SER A 55 5.23 -4.38 -10.18
CA SER A 55 5.06 -4.74 -8.76
C SER A 55 4.34 -6.08 -8.52
N LEU A 56 4.01 -6.83 -9.58
CA LEU A 56 3.23 -8.07 -9.47
C LEU A 56 4.02 -9.26 -8.94
N ARG A 57 5.35 -9.16 -8.81
CA ARG A 57 6.21 -10.30 -8.45
C ARG A 57 5.81 -10.91 -7.10
N VAL A 58 5.44 -10.07 -6.13
CA VAL A 58 4.92 -10.51 -4.82
C VAL A 58 3.63 -11.31 -4.97
N LEU A 59 2.70 -10.84 -5.80
CA LEU A 59 1.45 -11.56 -6.07
C LEU A 59 1.68 -12.89 -6.79
N GLN A 60 2.60 -12.92 -7.76
CA GLN A 60 2.97 -14.15 -8.47
C GLN A 60 3.61 -15.19 -7.54
N ARG A 61 4.45 -14.78 -6.59
CA ARG A 61 5.02 -15.68 -5.57
C ARG A 61 3.92 -16.30 -4.71
N ARG A 62 2.93 -15.50 -4.29
CA ARG A 62 1.79 -15.98 -3.50
C ARG A 62 0.88 -16.92 -4.31
N ALA A 63 0.71 -16.67 -5.60
CA ALA A 63 -0.08 -17.53 -6.49
C ALA A 63 0.45 -18.98 -6.57
N ARG A 64 1.75 -19.19 -6.31
CA ARG A 64 2.36 -20.54 -6.29
C ARG A 64 1.97 -21.36 -5.06
N ASP A 65 1.51 -20.70 -4.00
CA ASP A 65 1.05 -21.34 -2.78
C ASP A 65 -0.48 -21.46 -2.80
N MET A 66 -0.98 -22.58 -3.33
CA MET A 66 -2.41 -22.81 -3.52
C MET A 66 -3.22 -22.77 -2.21
N SER A 67 -2.58 -23.00 -1.05
CA SER A 67 -3.24 -22.88 0.26
C SER A 67 -3.63 -21.43 0.59
N LYS A 68 -2.87 -20.46 0.05
CA LYS A 68 -3.08 -19.01 0.28
C LYS A 68 -3.97 -18.35 -0.75
N LEU A 69 -4.38 -19.09 -1.79
CA LEU A 69 -5.23 -18.57 -2.87
C LEU A 69 -6.64 -18.22 -2.40
N LEU A 70 -7.12 -18.94 -1.37
CA LEU A 70 -8.44 -18.75 -0.77
C LEU A 70 -8.49 -17.60 0.25
N LEU A 71 -7.33 -17.16 0.77
CA LEU A 71 -7.25 -16.09 1.75
C LEU A 71 -7.09 -14.71 1.06
N PRO A 72 -7.76 -13.66 1.56
CA PRO A 72 -7.52 -12.30 1.10
C PRO A 72 -6.03 -11.96 1.16
N PHE A 73 -5.54 -11.21 0.18
CA PHE A 73 -4.27 -10.49 0.33
C PHE A 73 -4.55 -9.25 1.16
N GLU A 74 -3.66 -8.95 2.10
CA GLU A 74 -3.73 -7.74 2.91
C GLU A 74 -2.49 -6.88 2.69
N PRO A 75 -2.62 -5.55 2.83
CA PRO A 75 -1.49 -4.64 2.66
C PRO A 75 -0.51 -4.62 3.85
N THR A 76 -0.73 -5.46 4.87
CA THR A 76 0.00 -5.45 6.16
C THR A 76 1.51 -5.50 6.00
N GLU A 77 2.05 -6.42 5.20
CA GLU A 77 3.50 -6.52 4.98
C GLU A 77 4.05 -5.26 4.28
N PHE A 78 3.35 -4.77 3.25
CA PHE A 78 3.74 -3.58 2.50
C PHE A 78 3.76 -2.33 3.40
N VAL A 79 2.68 -2.08 4.14
CA VAL A 79 2.56 -0.91 5.03
C VAL A 79 3.54 -1.00 6.19
N THR A 80 3.74 -2.18 6.78
CA THR A 80 4.69 -2.38 7.89
C THR A 80 6.12 -2.09 7.46
N ALA A 81 6.52 -2.54 6.26
CA ALA A 81 7.85 -2.25 5.72
C ALA A 81 8.09 -0.74 5.51
N LEU A 82 7.09 -0.02 4.99
CA LEU A 82 7.17 1.44 4.85
C LEU A 82 7.22 2.16 6.20
N ALA A 83 6.42 1.71 7.18
CA ALA A 83 6.41 2.27 8.52
C ALA A 83 7.75 2.07 9.24
N ALA A 84 8.34 0.86 9.14
CA ALA A 84 9.66 0.58 9.69
C ALA A 84 10.75 1.45 9.06
N HIS A 85 10.73 1.62 7.74
CA HIS A 85 11.66 2.51 7.06
C HIS A 85 11.49 3.97 7.49
N LYS A 86 10.25 4.45 7.62
CA LYS A 86 9.97 5.81 8.12
C LYS A 86 10.46 6.03 9.55
N ALA A 87 10.30 5.05 10.43
CA ALA A 87 10.79 5.13 11.80
C ALA A 87 12.32 5.25 11.86
N ALA A 88 13.03 4.55 10.97
CA ALA A 88 14.49 4.64 10.87
C ALA A 88 14.97 5.91 10.14
N ASN A 89 14.13 6.51 9.29
CA ASN A 89 14.47 7.64 8.44
C ASN A 89 13.43 8.76 8.60
N PRO A 90 13.59 9.69 9.57
CA PRO A 90 12.63 10.78 9.79
C PRO A 90 12.44 11.70 8.59
N GLY A 91 13.44 11.72 7.69
CA GLY A 91 13.35 12.39 6.41
C GLY A 91 12.45 11.66 5.40
N PHE A 92 11.89 10.48 5.64
CA PHE A 92 11.12 9.80 4.59
C PHE A 92 9.86 10.59 4.18
N ASN A 93 9.74 10.95 2.89
CA ASN A 93 8.70 11.87 2.39
C ASN A 93 7.33 11.20 2.16
N ILE A 94 7.19 9.90 2.38
CA ILE A 94 5.88 9.23 2.43
C ILE A 94 5.21 9.56 3.76
N GLU A 95 4.10 10.31 3.70
CA GLU A 95 3.40 10.82 4.88
C GLU A 95 2.10 10.11 5.19
N ARG A 96 1.38 9.64 4.16
CA ARG A 96 0.04 9.03 4.32
C ARG A 96 -0.12 7.83 3.40
N ALA A 97 -0.93 6.87 3.83
CA ALA A 97 -1.47 5.84 2.96
C ALA A 97 -2.75 6.34 2.26
N HIS A 98 -2.84 6.11 0.95
CA HIS A 98 -4.04 6.34 0.15
C HIS A 98 -4.58 4.98 -0.32
N PHE A 99 -5.68 4.53 0.29
CA PHE A 99 -6.25 3.21 0.00
C PHE A 99 -7.03 3.19 -1.31
N PHE A 100 -6.75 2.17 -2.12
CA PHE A 100 -7.56 1.73 -3.25
C PHE A 100 -8.37 0.50 -2.81
N PRO A 101 -9.69 0.61 -2.55
CA PRO A 101 -10.46 -0.51 -2.00
C PRO A 101 -10.75 -1.64 -3.00
N LEU A 102 -10.59 -1.38 -4.30
CA LEU A 102 -10.75 -2.37 -5.39
C LEU A 102 -12.07 -3.17 -5.33
N GLY A 103 -13.16 -2.51 -4.94
CA GLY A 103 -14.50 -3.09 -4.77
C GLY A 103 -14.81 -3.63 -3.37
N GLY A 104 -13.84 -3.69 -2.47
CA GLY A 104 -13.97 -4.14 -1.08
C GLY A 104 -13.95 -3.00 -0.06
N ILE A 105 -14.89 -2.05 -0.13
CA ILE A 105 -14.91 -0.87 0.74
C ILE A 105 -14.96 -1.24 2.23
N VAL A 106 -15.88 -2.14 2.61
CA VAL A 106 -16.03 -2.55 4.01
C VAL A 106 -14.77 -3.24 4.52
N GLY A 107 -14.23 -4.21 3.77
CA GLY A 107 -13.00 -4.90 4.14
C GLY A 107 -11.81 -3.95 4.30
N ASN A 108 -11.68 -2.96 3.41
CA ASN A 108 -10.66 -1.92 3.52
C ASN A 108 -10.85 -1.04 4.76
N ALA A 109 -12.08 -0.60 5.03
CA ALA A 109 -12.37 0.22 6.20
C ALA A 109 -12.09 -0.53 7.50
N THR A 110 -12.53 -1.78 7.61
CA THR A 110 -12.24 -2.65 8.76
C THR A 110 -10.74 -2.79 8.98
N TRP A 111 -9.99 -3.15 7.95
CA TRP A 111 -8.53 -3.29 8.04
C TRP A 111 -7.87 -1.97 8.49
N ALA A 112 -8.31 -0.83 7.93
CA ALA A 112 -7.78 0.47 8.32
C ALA A 112 -8.08 0.80 9.78
N ILE A 113 -9.29 0.53 10.27
CA ILE A 113 -9.67 0.75 11.68
C ILE A 113 -8.81 -0.11 12.61
N GLU A 114 -8.59 -1.37 12.26
CA GLU A 114 -7.82 -2.33 13.08
C GLU A 114 -6.31 -2.00 13.12
N ASN A 115 -5.77 -1.38 12.07
CA ASN A 115 -4.31 -1.20 11.91
C ASN A 115 -3.85 0.27 11.90
N GLY A 116 -4.74 1.23 11.71
CA GLY A 116 -4.42 2.65 11.49
C GLY A 116 -4.38 3.52 12.75
N GLY A 117 -4.66 2.92 13.92
CA GLY A 117 -4.67 3.62 15.20
C GLY A 117 -5.60 4.84 15.21
N ALA A 118 -5.16 5.93 15.84
CA ALA A 118 -5.94 7.17 15.94
C ALA A 118 -6.31 7.77 14.56
N SER A 119 -5.51 7.52 13.52
CA SER A 119 -5.76 8.06 12.17
C SER A 119 -6.92 7.40 11.45
N ALA A 120 -7.40 6.25 11.94
CA ALA A 120 -8.46 5.47 11.30
C ALA A 120 -9.70 5.28 12.18
N VAL A 121 -9.83 6.05 13.26
CA VAL A 121 -11.05 6.06 14.07
C VAL A 121 -12.21 6.57 13.21
N PRO A 122 -13.33 5.82 13.08
CA PRO A 122 -14.48 6.26 12.31
C PRO A 122 -15.03 7.58 12.85
N ALA A 123 -15.35 8.53 11.98
CA ALA A 123 -15.89 9.83 12.38
C ALA A 123 -17.17 9.74 13.22
N ALA A 124 -18.00 8.71 13.01
CA ALA A 124 -19.20 8.45 13.81
C ALA A 124 -18.93 7.93 15.24
N ARG A 125 -17.66 7.67 15.58
CA ARG A 125 -17.19 7.18 16.88
C ARG A 125 -16.11 8.08 17.50
N ALA A 126 -15.84 9.24 16.89
CA ALA A 126 -14.86 10.21 17.33
C ALA A 126 -15.47 11.22 18.32
#